data_AF-A0A7S3AN62-F1
#
_entry.id   AF-A0A7S3AN62-F1
#
_cell.length_a   1.000
_cell.length_b   1.000
_cell.length_c   1.000
_cell.angle_alpha   90.00
_cell.angle_beta   90.00
_cell.angle_gamma   90.00
#
_symmetry.space_group_name_H-M   'P 1'
#
loop_
_entity.id
_entity.type
_entity.pdbx_description
1 polymer ?
#
loop_
_entity_poly.entity_id
_entity_poly.type
_entity_poly.pdbx_seq_one_letter_code
_entity_poly.pdbx_strand_id
1 'polypeptide(L)'
;MGVAALWLGEASPAAELADSVPVNPIHWSLTLQPPTPGPAPNAFGGGYFDDAGDIPGSPVLLFTLDGTWDVSSGAVTLTKRYVSHNIPEMMTVVYEGKLCSEADGSYILKGTWTNVVEETHGVFGCRLEPQG
;
A
#
# COMPACT_ATOMS: atom_id res chain seq x y z
N MET A 1 6.12 19.67 0.58
CA MET A 1 4.72 19.68 1.04
C MET A 1 4.31 18.23 1.28
N GLY A 2 3.55 17.93 2.33
CA GLY A 2 3.02 16.57 2.54
C GLY A 2 1.80 16.29 1.67
N VAL A 3 1.43 15.02 1.54
CA VAL A 3 0.26 14.55 0.80
C VAL A 3 -0.55 13.61 1.69
N ALA A 4 -1.84 13.86 1.84
CA ALA A 4 -2.78 12.96 2.52
C ALA A 4 -4.01 12.82 1.63
N ALA A 5 -4.27 11.61 1.14
CA ALA A 5 -5.29 11.37 0.13
C ALA A 5 -5.72 9.89 0.07
N LEU A 6 -6.75 9.63 -0.73
CA LEU A 6 -7.09 8.30 -1.21
C LEU A 6 -6.19 7.95 -2.40
N TRP A 7 -5.66 6.73 -2.42
CA TRP A 7 -4.84 6.18 -3.49
C TRP A 7 -5.52 4.96 -4.06
N LEU A 8 -5.70 4.97 -5.39
CA LEU A 8 -6.43 3.95 -6.13
C LEU A 8 -5.50 3.26 -7.14
N GLY A 9 -5.54 1.93 -7.20
CA GLY A 9 -4.72 1.18 -8.15
C GLY A 9 -4.75 -0.31 -7.88
N GLU A 10 -3.63 -0.98 -8.13
CA GLU A 10 -3.52 -2.43 -7.98
C GLU A 10 -2.10 -2.90 -7.63
N ALA A 11 -2.04 -4.06 -6.98
CA ALA A 11 -0.84 -4.84 -6.75
C ALA A 11 -0.97 -6.16 -7.52
N SER A 12 -0.19 -6.27 -8.60
CA SER A 12 -0.14 -7.46 -9.46
C SER A 12 0.99 -8.38 -9.02
N PRO A 13 0.78 -9.71 -8.97
CA PRO A 13 1.84 -10.66 -8.69
C PRO A 13 2.88 -10.72 -9.82
N ALA A 14 4.05 -11.26 -9.52
CA ALA A 14 5.01 -11.68 -10.53
C ALA A 14 4.37 -12.71 -11.50
N ALA A 15 4.85 -12.77 -12.73
CA ALA A 15 4.22 -13.56 -13.80
C ALA A 15 4.11 -15.06 -13.45
N GLU A 16 5.11 -15.59 -12.75
CA GLU A 16 5.19 -16.96 -12.26
C GLU A 16 4.21 -17.28 -11.11
N LEU A 17 3.60 -16.26 -10.51
CA LEU A 17 2.64 -16.37 -9.41
C LEU A 17 1.20 -16.03 -9.84
N ALA A 18 0.98 -15.65 -11.09
CA ALA A 18 -0.30 -15.12 -11.57
C ALA A 18 -1.48 -16.11 -11.45
N ASP A 19 -1.20 -17.42 -11.48
CA ASP A 19 -2.23 -18.46 -11.37
C ASP A 19 -2.64 -18.77 -9.92
N SER A 20 -1.81 -18.39 -8.93
CA SER A 20 -2.01 -18.74 -7.52
C SER A 20 -2.21 -17.54 -6.61
N VAL A 21 -1.80 -16.35 -7.04
CA VAL A 21 -1.93 -15.10 -6.29
C VAL A 21 -2.82 -14.14 -7.07
N PRO A 22 -3.92 -13.63 -6.50
CA PRO A 22 -4.78 -12.70 -7.21
C PRO A 22 -4.13 -11.30 -7.33
N VAL A 23 -4.55 -10.56 -8.35
CA VAL A 23 -4.34 -9.11 -8.39
C VAL A 23 -5.17 -8.47 -7.29
N ASN A 24 -4.51 -7.70 -6.43
CA ASN A 24 -5.13 -7.08 -5.27
C ASN A 24 -5.42 -5.60 -5.54
N PRO A 25 -6.66 -5.12 -5.37
CA PRO A 25 -6.94 -3.69 -5.50
C PRO A 25 -6.22 -2.90 -4.41
N ILE A 26 -5.76 -1.71 -4.78
CA ILE A 26 -5.22 -0.71 -3.85
C ILE A 26 -6.30 0.33 -3.62
N HIS A 27 -6.82 0.37 -2.40
CA HIS A 27 -7.67 1.43 -1.85
C HIS A 27 -7.04 1.91 -0.53
N TRP A 28 -6.08 2.82 -0.62
CA TRP A 28 -5.32 3.26 0.56
C TRP A 28 -5.65 4.69 0.93
N SER A 29 -6.09 4.89 2.17
CA SER A 29 -5.98 6.20 2.81
C SER A 29 -4.54 6.32 3.32
N LEU A 30 -3.73 7.14 2.68
CA LEU A 30 -2.29 7.22 2.94
C LEU A 30 -1.82 8.67 3.07
N THR A 31 -1.05 8.92 4.13
CA THR A 31 -0.36 10.16 4.40
C THR A 31 1.14 9.98 4.20
N LEU A 32 1.74 10.85 3.39
CA LEU A 32 3.18 11.02 3.19
C LEU A 32 3.55 12.42 3.67
N GLN A 33 4.24 12.52 4.80
CA GLN A 33 4.66 13.78 5.40
C GLN A 33 6.18 13.94 5.29
N PRO A 34 6.71 15.15 5.04
CA PRO A 34 8.14 15.38 5.18
C PRO A 34 8.63 14.96 6.57
N PRO A 35 9.80 14.33 6.67
CA PRO A 35 10.30 13.84 7.94
C PRO A 35 10.46 15.02 8.92
N THR A 36 9.92 14.83 10.13
CA THR A 36 10.13 15.74 11.26
C THR A 36 11.28 15.22 12.12
N PRO A 37 12.00 16.08 12.87
CA PRO A 37 13.02 15.61 13.80
C PRO A 37 12.47 14.55 14.77
N GLY A 38 13.10 13.38 14.82
CA GLY A 38 12.71 12.26 15.68
C GLY A 38 12.45 10.95 14.91
N PRO A 39 12.15 9.85 15.62
CA PRO A 39 11.99 8.51 15.04
C PRO A 39 10.56 8.22 14.53
N ALA A 40 9.70 9.22 14.40
CA ALA A 40 8.30 8.99 14.02
C ALA A 40 8.19 8.57 12.54
N PRO A 41 7.30 7.61 12.20
CA PRO A 41 7.02 7.28 10.82
C PRO A 41 6.47 8.52 10.10
N ASN A 42 6.88 8.70 8.86
CA ASN A 42 6.44 9.82 8.03
C ASN A 42 5.69 9.36 6.77
N ALA A 43 5.42 8.05 6.67
CA ALA A 43 4.43 7.47 5.78
C ALA A 43 3.53 6.54 6.60
N PHE A 44 2.22 6.79 6.60
CA PHE A 44 1.27 5.97 7.37
C PHE A 44 -0.15 6.08 6.84
N GLY A 45 -0.96 5.06 7.10
CA GLY A 45 -2.31 4.96 6.58
C GLY A 45 -2.95 3.61 6.82
N GLY A 46 -3.86 3.25 5.91
CA GLY A 46 -4.52 1.95 5.94
C GLY A 46 -5.48 1.77 4.78
N GLY A 47 -6.11 0.60 4.76
CA GLY A 47 -7.08 0.24 3.76
C GLY A 47 -7.81 -1.03 4.14
N TYR A 48 -8.53 -1.57 3.17
CA TYR A 48 -9.30 -2.79 3.33
C TYR A 48 -9.34 -3.57 2.02
N PHE A 49 -9.56 -4.88 2.11
CA PHE A 49 -10.01 -5.68 0.98
C PHE A 49 -11.52 -5.82 1.02
N ASP A 50 -12.17 -5.63 -0.13
CA ASP A 50 -13.60 -5.86 -0.29
C ASP A 50 -13.82 -7.29 -0.77
N ASP A 51 -14.00 -8.21 0.17
CA ASP A 51 -14.73 -9.45 -0.07
C ASP A 51 -16.01 -9.44 0.77
N ALA A 52 -16.81 -8.40 0.55
CA ALA A 52 -18.20 -8.24 0.93
C ALA A 52 -18.50 -7.96 2.40
N GLY A 53 -18.53 -6.67 2.73
CA GLY A 53 -19.20 -6.15 3.94
C GLY A 53 -20.70 -6.51 4.04
N ASP A 54 -21.31 -7.05 2.96
CA ASP A 54 -22.75 -7.30 2.85
C ASP A 54 -23.10 -8.79 2.58
N ILE A 55 -22.10 -9.68 2.40
CA ILE A 55 -22.32 -11.11 2.07
C ILE A 55 -21.98 -11.98 3.29
N PRO A 56 -22.90 -12.85 3.73
CA PRO A 56 -22.64 -13.74 4.85
C PRO A 56 -21.45 -14.68 4.61
N GLY A 57 -20.34 -14.50 5.35
CA GLY A 57 -19.26 -15.47 5.45
C GLY A 57 -17.82 -14.92 5.34
N SER A 58 -17.62 -13.69 4.89
CA SER A 58 -16.28 -13.11 4.70
C SER A 58 -16.06 -11.88 5.60
N PRO A 59 -14.94 -11.82 6.35
CA PRO A 59 -14.59 -10.63 7.12
C PRO A 59 -13.86 -9.63 6.22
N VAL A 60 -14.36 -8.38 6.15
CA VAL A 60 -13.59 -7.25 5.61
C VAL A 60 -12.20 -7.25 6.25
N LEU A 61 -11.18 -7.46 5.44
CA LEU A 61 -9.80 -7.54 5.91
C LEU A 61 -9.20 -6.13 5.97
N LEU A 62 -9.31 -5.52 7.14
CA LEU A 62 -8.65 -4.25 7.46
C LEU A 62 -7.14 -4.43 7.62
N PHE A 63 -6.38 -3.45 7.16
CA PHE A 63 -4.94 -3.38 7.34
C PHE A 63 -4.45 -1.96 7.59
N THR A 64 -3.33 -1.84 8.29
CA THR A 64 -2.58 -0.59 8.45
C THR A 64 -1.39 -0.56 7.51
N LEU A 65 -0.94 0.65 7.19
CA LEU A 65 0.30 0.93 6.48
C LEU A 65 1.16 1.85 7.36
N ASP A 66 2.44 1.54 7.48
CA ASP A 66 3.43 2.41 8.11
C ASP A 66 4.80 2.24 7.48
N GLY A 67 5.58 3.31 7.47
CA GLY A 67 6.95 3.29 6.98
C GLY A 67 7.52 4.68 6.78
N THR A 68 8.28 4.84 5.71
CA THR A 68 9.11 6.01 5.47
C THR A 68 8.91 6.61 4.09
N TRP A 69 9.11 7.93 4.00
CA TRP A 69 9.18 8.66 2.75
C TRP A 69 10.39 9.59 2.74
N ASP A 70 11.28 9.40 1.77
CA ASP A 70 12.37 10.34 1.48
C ASP A 70 11.90 11.35 0.43
N VAL A 71 11.73 12.60 0.86
CA VAL A 71 11.26 13.71 0.01
C VAL A 71 12.26 14.02 -1.11
N SER A 72 13.55 13.80 -0.89
CA SER A 72 14.61 14.17 -1.84
C SER A 72 14.69 13.21 -3.02
N SER A 73 14.61 11.90 -2.74
CA SER A 73 14.65 10.86 -3.76
C SER A 73 13.25 10.48 -4.26
N GLY A 74 12.20 10.77 -3.49
CA GLY A 74 10.84 10.28 -3.70
C GLY A 74 10.64 8.83 -3.26
N ALA A 75 11.64 8.18 -2.67
CA ALA A 75 11.55 6.78 -2.24
C ALA A 75 10.56 6.62 -1.08
N VAL A 76 9.73 5.59 -1.17
CA VAL A 76 8.70 5.25 -0.18
C VAL A 76 8.82 3.78 0.18
N THR A 77 8.83 3.48 1.47
CA THR A 77 8.72 2.11 2.00
C THR A 77 7.49 2.03 2.89
N LEU A 78 6.65 1.02 2.70
CA LEU A 78 5.47 0.77 3.52
C LEU A 78 5.43 -0.68 3.97
N THR A 79 5.06 -0.93 5.22
CA THR A 79 4.73 -2.25 5.74
C THR A 79 3.23 -2.33 5.93
N LYS A 80 2.59 -3.29 5.26
CA LYS A 80 1.19 -3.64 5.47
C LYS A 80 1.09 -4.67 6.58
N ARG A 81 0.27 -4.38 7.58
CA ARG A 81 -0.08 -5.31 8.66
C ARG A 81 -1.59 -5.49 8.73
N TYR A 82 -2.04 -6.74 8.77
CA TYR A 82 -3.46 -7.04 8.92
C TYR A 82 -3.90 -6.81 10.37
N VAL A 83 -5.09 -6.23 10.56
CA VAL A 83 -5.67 -5.95 11.89
C VAL A 83 -6.42 -7.18 12.45
N SER A 84 -6.66 -8.21 11.63
CA SER A 84 -7.37 -9.42 12.01
C SER A 84 -6.52 -10.33 12.90
N HIS A 85 -7.07 -10.75 14.04
CA HIS A 85 -6.44 -11.72 14.94
C HIS A 85 -6.27 -13.12 14.32
N ASN A 86 -7.01 -13.41 13.23
CA ASN A 86 -6.91 -14.67 12.51
C ASN A 86 -5.70 -14.72 11.57
N ILE A 87 -5.02 -13.59 11.37
CA ILE A 87 -3.83 -13.50 10.52
C ILE A 87 -2.61 -13.37 11.44
N PRO A 88 -1.60 -14.26 11.32
CA PRO A 88 -0.39 -14.16 12.13
C PRO A 88 0.28 -12.79 11.99
N GLU A 89 0.73 -12.18 13.09
CA GLU A 89 1.38 -10.85 13.07
C GLU A 89 2.62 -10.80 12.16
N MET A 90 3.30 -11.93 12.00
CA MET A 90 4.44 -12.08 11.10
C MET A 90 4.07 -11.99 9.61
N MET A 91 2.80 -12.18 9.26
CA MET A 91 2.31 -12.07 7.89
C MET A 91 2.18 -10.59 7.53
N THR A 92 3.27 -10.04 7.00
CA THR A 92 3.37 -8.65 6.57
C THR A 92 3.70 -8.59 5.08
N VAL A 93 3.26 -7.51 4.42
CA VAL A 93 3.63 -7.23 3.03
C VAL A 93 4.43 -5.95 3.00
N VAL A 94 5.66 -6.01 2.49
CA VAL A 94 6.53 -4.85 2.35
C VAL A 94 6.39 -4.31 0.94
N TYR A 95 6.16 -3.00 0.83
CA TYR A 95 6.14 -2.26 -0.42
C TYR A 95 7.34 -1.35 -0.48
N GLU A 96 8.04 -1.37 -1.61
CA GLU A 96 9.14 -0.47 -1.91
C GLU A 96 8.84 0.23 -3.23
N GLY A 97 8.77 1.55 -3.22
CA GLY A 97 8.33 2.30 -4.38
C GLY A 97 8.83 3.73 -4.42
N LYS A 98 8.30 4.46 -5.38
CA LYS A 98 8.66 5.86 -5.62
C LYS A 98 7.42 6.69 -5.90
N LEU A 99 7.31 7.80 -5.17
CA LEU A 99 6.35 8.85 -5.46
C LEU A 99 6.86 9.69 -6.62
N CYS A 100 6.08 9.76 -7.70
CA CYS A 100 6.38 10.58 -8.88
C CYS A 100 5.20 11.51 -9.20
N SER A 101 5.50 12.69 -9.72
CA SER A 101 4.50 13.54 -10.37
C SER A 101 4.39 13.19 -11.85
N GLU A 102 3.17 13.20 -12.39
CA GLU A 102 2.91 13.06 -13.82
C GLU A 102 2.74 14.41 -14.51
N ALA A 103 2.70 14.39 -15.84
CA ALA A 103 2.61 15.60 -16.67
C ALA A 103 1.30 16.39 -16.45
N ASP A 104 0.24 15.72 -15.99
CA ASP A 104 -1.05 16.34 -15.67
C ASP A 104 -1.13 16.86 -14.22
N GLY A 105 -0.02 16.82 -13.48
CA GLY A 105 0.06 17.28 -12.09
C GLY A 105 -0.45 16.26 -11.06
N SER A 106 -0.91 15.09 -11.50
CA SER A 106 -1.26 14.00 -10.58
C SER A 106 -0.02 13.35 -9.97
N TYR A 107 -0.23 12.66 -8.85
CA TYR A 107 0.80 11.86 -8.21
C TYR A 107 0.55 10.37 -8.41
N ILE A 108 1.61 9.64 -8.71
CA ILE A 108 1.62 8.18 -8.77
C ILE A 108 2.61 7.63 -7.75
N LEU A 109 2.27 6.50 -7.15
CA LEU A 109 3.16 5.70 -6.33
C LEU A 109 3.25 4.32 -6.97
N LYS A 110 4.46 3.89 -7.33
CA LYS A 110 4.69 2.60 -7.99
C LYS A 110 5.98 1.95 -7.51
N GLY A 111 6.02 0.63 -7.60
CA GLY A 111 7.18 -0.14 -7.17
C GLY A 111 6.91 -1.63 -7.09
N THR A 112 7.55 -2.28 -6.14
CA THR A 112 7.45 -3.72 -5.88
C THR A 112 6.84 -3.99 -4.52
N TRP A 113 6.28 -5.18 -4.36
CA TRP A 113 5.80 -5.68 -3.08
C TRP A 113 6.29 -7.11 -2.84
N THR A 114 6.47 -7.47 -1.57
CA THR A 114 6.94 -8.79 -1.14
C THR A 114 6.23 -9.23 0.13
N ASN A 115 5.77 -10.48 0.16
CA ASN A 115 5.33 -11.19 1.35
C ASN A 115 6.29 -12.34 1.61
N VAL A 116 7.17 -12.17 2.60
CA VAL A 116 8.25 -13.13 2.89
C VAL A 116 7.72 -14.47 3.39
N VAL A 117 6.61 -14.46 4.15
CA VAL A 117 6.05 -15.69 4.76
C VAL A 117 5.44 -16.60 3.70
N GLU A 118 4.72 -16.01 2.74
CA GLU A 118 4.09 -16.75 1.64
C GLU A 118 5.03 -16.93 0.43
N GLU A 119 6.26 -16.40 0.50
CA GLU A 119 7.21 -16.36 -0.61
C GLU A 119 6.63 -15.75 -1.91
N THR A 120 5.69 -14.80 -1.78
CA THR A 120 5.03 -14.13 -2.90
C THR A 120 5.53 -12.72 -3.09
N HIS A 121 5.51 -12.23 -4.33
CA HIS A 121 5.99 -10.90 -4.68
C HIS A 121 5.38 -10.41 -5.99
N GLY A 122 5.59 -9.13 -6.31
CA GLY A 122 5.13 -8.55 -7.56
C GLY A 122 5.37 -7.05 -7.66
N VAL A 123 4.57 -6.41 -8.51
CA VAL A 123 4.61 -4.97 -8.77
C VAL A 123 3.32 -4.31 -8.33
N PHE A 124 3.38 -3.03 -8.01
CA PHE A 124 2.19 -2.25 -7.72
C PHE A 124 2.26 -0.87 -8.34
N GLY A 125 1.08 -0.29 -8.55
CA GLY A 125 0.93 1.09 -8.97
C GLY A 125 -0.40 1.62 -8.47
N CYS A 126 -0.38 2.82 -7.89
CA CYS A 126 -1.58 3.55 -7.53
C CYS A 126 -1.42 5.05 -7.82
N ARG A 127 -2.55 5.70 -8.02
CA ARG A 127 -2.65 7.13 -8.30
C ARG A 127 -3.43 7.81 -7.19
N LEU A 128 -3.03 9.03 -6.86
CA LEU A 128 -3.80 9.90 -5.98
C LEU A 128 -5.15 10.21 -6.62
N GLU A 129 -6.24 9.94 -5.89
CA GLU A 129 -7.59 10.26 -6.35
C GLU A 129 -7.75 11.77 -6.53
N PRO A 130 -8.27 12.25 -7.69
CA PRO A 130 -8.54 13.66 -7.89
C PRO A 130 -9.52 14.19 -6.83
N GLN A 131 -9.17 15.29 -6.16
CA GLN A 131 -10.13 16.01 -5.32
C GLN A 131 -11.12 16.71 -6.26
N GLY A 132 -12.39 16.30 -6.22
CA GLY A 132 -13.49 16.92 -6.98
C GLY A 132 -13.85 18.33 -6.52
#